data_AF-A0A4Y6UI43-F1
#
_entry.id   AF-A0A4Y6UI43-F1
#
_cell.length_a   1.000
_cell.length_b   1.000
_cell.length_c   1.000
_cell.angle_alpha   90.00
_cell.angle_beta   90.00
_cell.angle_gamma   90.00
#
_symmetry.space_group_name_H-M   'P 1'
#
loop_
_entity.id
_entity.type
_entity.pdbx_description
1 polymer ?
#
loop_
_entity_poly.entity_id
_entity_poly.type
_entity_poly.pdbx_seq_one_letter_code
_entity_poly.pdbx_strand_id
1 'polypeptide(L)'
;MRVPLIFVFLLLSSCTSAPSFPIVGAYFPAWMLCGFLGIIITFTLRYIFILLNINNLLRYHLFTYTALGTIAALLIWGTFFGP
;
A
#
# COMPACT_ATOMS: atom_id res chain seq x y z
N MET A 1 7.48 8.09 -22.42
CA MET A 1 7.09 7.35 -21.20
C MET A 1 8.27 6.87 -20.33
N ARG A 2 9.54 7.23 -20.59
CA ARG A 2 10.72 6.74 -19.84
C ARG A 2 11.16 7.62 -18.65
N VAL A 3 10.80 8.90 -18.68
CA VAL A 3 11.14 9.91 -17.66
C VAL A 3 10.59 9.60 -16.25
N PRO A 4 9.35 9.11 -16.06
CA PRO A 4 8.85 8.86 -14.70
C PRO A 4 9.55 7.67 -14.03
N LEU A 5 9.95 6.65 -14.81
CA LEU A 5 10.62 5.47 -14.28
C LEU A 5 12.02 5.83 -13.76
N ILE A 6 12.78 6.63 -14.52
CA ILE A 6 14.11 7.11 -14.14
C ILE A 6 14.06 7.97 -12.87
N PHE A 7 13.04 8.83 -12.75
CA PHE A 7 12.86 9.67 -11.56
C PHE A 7 12.55 8.83 -10.31
N VAL A 8 11.72 7.78 -10.46
CA VAL A 8 11.44 6.80 -9.39
C VAL A 8 12.69 6.03 -8.99
N PHE A 9 13.50 5.55 -9.94
CA PHE A 9 14.76 4.87 -9.63
C PHE A 9 15.75 5.78 -8.89
N LEU A 10 15.84 7.05 -9.28
CA LEU A 10 16.66 8.06 -8.60
C LEU A 10 16.21 8.31 -7.16
N LEU A 11 14.91 8.39 -6.91
CA LEU A 11 14.33 8.53 -5.56
C LEU A 11 14.60 7.29 -4.69
N LEU A 12 14.65 6.10 -5.29
CA LEU A 12 14.92 4.85 -4.56
C LEU A 12 16.42 4.63 -4.27
N SER A 13 17.34 5.29 -4.96
CA SER A 13 18.80 5.14 -4.73
C SER A 13 19.23 5.50 -3.30
N SER A 14 18.50 6.37 -2.60
CA SER A 14 18.77 6.71 -1.19
C SER A 14 18.55 5.54 -0.22
N CYS A 15 17.79 4.51 -0.62
CA CYS A 15 17.57 3.30 0.18
C CYS A 15 18.81 2.39 0.25
N THR A 16 19.77 2.53 -0.68
CA THR A 16 20.93 1.63 -0.81
C THR A 16 21.98 1.84 0.30
N SER A 17 22.00 3.01 0.95
CA SER A 17 22.96 3.34 2.01
C SER A 17 22.40 3.21 3.43
N ALA A 18 21.11 2.90 3.57
CA ALA A 18 20.49 2.68 4.89
C ALA A 18 20.67 1.21 5.29
N PRO A 19 21.25 0.90 6.48
CA PRO A 19 21.36 -0.47 6.94
C PRO A 19 19.95 -1.06 7.15
N SER A 20 19.62 -2.09 6.37
CA SER A 20 18.34 -2.79 6.45
C SER A 20 18.42 -3.90 7.50
N PHE A 21 17.70 -3.70 8.61
CA PHE A 21 17.55 -4.74 9.62
C PHE A 21 16.22 -5.49 9.38
N PRO A 22 16.25 -6.82 9.22
CA PRO A 22 15.02 -7.59 9.11
C PRO A 22 14.30 -7.60 10.46
N ILE A 23 13.06 -7.09 10.50
CA ILE A 23 12.26 -7.05 11.73
C ILE A 23 11.08 -7.99 11.54
N VAL A 24 11.14 -9.20 12.11
CA VAL A 24 10.00 -10.16 12.12
C VAL A 24 9.34 -10.31 10.74
N GLY A 25 10.16 -10.52 9.70
CA GLY A 25 9.68 -10.64 8.32
C GLY A 25 9.37 -9.32 7.61
N ALA A 26 9.28 -8.17 8.29
CA ALA A 26 9.16 -6.87 7.64
C ALA A 26 10.53 -6.41 7.10
N TYR A 27 10.73 -6.57 5.79
CA TYR A 27 11.95 -6.17 5.09
C TYR A 27 11.77 -4.81 4.41
N PHE A 28 12.71 -3.89 4.64
CA PHE A 28 12.75 -2.64 3.90
C PHE A 28 13.24 -2.87 2.45
N PRO A 29 12.61 -2.27 1.43
CA PRO A 29 11.48 -1.33 1.44
C PRO A 29 10.10 -1.99 1.20
N ALA A 30 10.03 -3.32 1.13
CA ALA A 30 8.85 -4.05 0.66
C ALA A 30 7.57 -3.76 1.46
N TRP A 31 7.62 -3.71 2.80
CA TRP A 31 6.42 -3.49 3.61
C TRP A 31 5.88 -2.06 3.46
N MET A 32 6.78 -1.08 3.31
CA MET A 32 6.39 0.32 3.02
C MET A 32 5.72 0.43 1.66
N LEU A 33 6.24 -0.28 0.66
CA LEU A 33 5.65 -0.32 -0.68
C LEU A 33 4.27 -0.99 -0.65
N CYS A 34 4.10 -2.09 0.09
CA CYS A 34 2.81 -2.73 0.31
C CYS A 34 1.82 -1.81 1.01
N GLY A 35 2.25 -1.09 2.06
CA GLY A 35 1.44 -0.11 2.77
C GLY A 35 0.99 1.04 1.86
N PHE A 36 1.90 1.58 1.04
CA PHE A 36 1.59 2.63 0.08
C PHE A 36 0.58 2.16 -0.98
N LEU A 37 0.76 0.96 -1.54
CA LEU A 37 -0.21 0.37 -2.46
C LEU A 37 -1.58 0.15 -1.79
N GLY A 38 -1.59 -0.31 -0.52
CA GLY A 38 -2.82 -0.44 0.26
C GLY A 38 -3.57 0.89 0.43
N ILE A 39 -2.85 2.00 0.63
CA ILE A 39 -3.44 3.35 0.66
C ILE A 39 -4.09 3.68 -0.69
N ILE A 40 -3.38 3.50 -1.80
CA ILE A 40 -3.92 3.76 -3.15
C ILE A 40 -5.21 2.97 -3.38
N ILE A 41 -5.18 1.66 -3.09
CA ILE A 41 -6.34 0.77 -3.24
C ILE A 41 -7.52 1.26 -2.39
N THR A 42 -7.27 1.71 -1.17
CA THR A 42 -8.30 2.24 -0.28
C THR A 42 -8.98 3.48 -0.87
N PHE A 43 -8.20 4.40 -1.46
CA PHE A 43 -8.76 5.57 -2.13
C PHE A 43 -9.62 5.16 -3.34
N THR A 44 -9.15 4.21 -4.14
CA THR A 44 -9.90 3.68 -5.28
C THR A 44 -11.21 3.03 -4.84
N LEU A 45 -11.18 2.17 -3.81
CA LEU A 45 -12.37 1.52 -3.25
C LEU A 45 -13.36 2.54 -2.69
N ARG A 46 -12.87 3.54 -1.95
CA ARG A 46 -13.71 4.62 -1.43
C ARG A 46 -14.42 5.37 -2.56
N TYR A 47 -13.71 5.68 -3.64
CA TYR A 47 -14.31 6.32 -4.81
C TYR A 47 -15.41 5.44 -5.42
N ILE A 48 -15.14 4.15 -5.62
CA ILE A 48 -16.13 3.18 -6.14
C ILE A 48 -17.35 3.08 -5.22
N PHE A 49 -17.17 3.02 -3.90
CA PHE A 49 -18.28 2.90 -2.94
C PHE A 49 -19.16 4.14 -2.89
N ILE A 50 -18.60 5.33 -3.14
CA ILE A 50 -19.37 6.56 -3.27
C ILE A 50 -20.23 6.49 -4.55
N LEU A 51 -19.65 6.07 -5.67
CA LEU A 51 -20.39 5.90 -6.93
C LEU A 51 -21.54 4.89 -6.82
N LEU A 52 -21.33 3.81 -6.05
CA LEU A 52 -22.33 2.77 -5.81
C LEU A 52 -23.32 3.10 -4.68
N ASN A 53 -23.21 4.28 -4.06
CA ASN A 53 -24.01 4.70 -2.90
C ASN A 53 -23.93 3.77 -1.66
N ILE A 54 -22.94 2.87 -1.62
CA ILE A 54 -22.74 1.92 -0.51
C ILE A 54 -22.35 2.66 0.77
N ASN A 55 -21.75 3.84 0.63
CA ASN A 55 -21.32 4.66 1.75
C ASN A 55 -22.47 5.02 2.72
N ASN A 56 -23.74 5.03 2.27
CA ASN A 56 -24.89 5.30 3.14
C ASN A 56 -25.22 4.15 4.11
N LEU A 57 -24.70 2.95 3.84
CA LEU A 57 -24.88 1.75 4.65
C LEU A 57 -23.76 1.59 5.71
N LEU A 58 -22.59 2.21 5.48
CA LEU A 58 -21.46 2.13 6.38
C LEU A 58 -21.63 3.13 7.51
N ARG A 59 -21.76 2.68 8.75
CA ARG A 59 -21.76 3.56 9.93
C ARG A 59 -20.35 3.97 10.38
N TYR A 60 -19.35 3.12 10.15
CA TYR A 60 -17.97 3.30 10.62
C TYR A 60 -16.97 3.35 9.45
N HIS A 61 -17.01 4.45 8.69
CA HIS A 61 -16.22 4.62 7.47
C HIS A 61 -14.71 4.51 7.75
N LEU A 62 -14.21 5.18 8.79
CA LEU A 62 -12.78 5.21 9.08
C LEU A 62 -12.24 3.79 9.32
N PHE A 63 -12.91 3.04 10.20
CA PHE A 63 -12.53 1.66 10.51
C PHE A 63 -12.61 0.74 9.30
N THR A 64 -13.65 0.89 8.48
CA THR A 64 -13.85 0.03 7.30
C THR A 64 -12.77 0.27 6.25
N TYR A 65 -12.48 1.55 5.93
CA TYR A 65 -11.47 1.88 4.94
C TYR A 65 -10.04 1.58 5.42
N THR A 66 -9.72 1.78 6.70
CA THR A 66 -8.41 1.37 7.24
C THR A 66 -8.25 -0.15 7.24
N ALA A 67 -9.30 -0.91 7.58
CA ALA A 67 -9.29 -2.37 7.48
C ALA A 67 -9.09 -2.83 6.02
N LEU A 68 -9.79 -2.23 5.05
CA LEU A 68 -9.59 -2.57 3.64
C LEU A 68 -8.16 -2.30 3.16
N GLY A 69 -7.58 -1.16 3.54
CA GLY A 69 -6.20 -0.84 3.19
C GLY A 69 -5.17 -1.77 3.81
N THR A 70 -5.35 -2.14 5.07
CA THR A 70 -4.47 -3.10 5.76
C THR A 70 -4.59 -4.49 5.17
N ILE A 71 -5.81 -4.97 4.88
CA ILE A 71 -6.02 -6.26 4.20
C ILE A 71 -5.34 -6.24 2.83
N ALA A 72 -5.53 -5.18 2.03
CA ALA A 72 -4.90 -5.08 0.72
C ALA A 72 -3.37 -5.10 0.82
N ALA A 73 -2.78 -4.35 1.75
CA ALA A 73 -1.34 -4.33 1.99
C ALA A 73 -0.81 -5.73 2.39
N LEU A 74 -1.53 -6.44 3.27
CA LEU A 74 -1.16 -7.79 3.71
C LEU A 74 -1.31 -8.83 2.59
N LEU A 75 -2.33 -8.71 1.73
CA LEU A 75 -2.51 -9.59 0.57
C LEU A 75 -1.38 -9.41 -0.44
N ILE A 76 -1.00 -8.16 -0.74
CA ILE A 76 0.13 -7.86 -1.62
C ILE A 76 1.43 -8.41 -1.01
N TRP A 77 1.63 -8.17 0.29
CA TRP A 77 2.77 -8.72 1.01
C TRP A 77 2.83 -10.25 0.89
N GLY A 78 1.75 -10.94 1.24
CA GLY A 78 1.72 -12.40 1.24
C GLY A 78 1.88 -13.03 -0.15
N THR A 79 1.41 -12.36 -1.20
CA THR A 79 1.50 -12.89 -2.58
C THR A 79 2.84 -12.64 -3.26
N PHE A 80 3.56 -11.56 -2.92
CA PHE A 80 4.82 -11.18 -3.57
C PHE A 80 6.06 -11.38 -2.71
N PHE A 81 5.92 -11.32 -1.39
CA PHE A 81 7.03 -11.32 -0.41
C PHE A 81 6.85 -12.35 0.72
N GLY A 82 5.70 -13.02 0.80
CA GLY A 82 5.45 -14.11 1.74
C GLY A 82 6.31 -15.35 1.43
N PRO A 83 6.46 -16.28 2.39
CA PRO A 83 7.17 -17.55 2.17
C PRO A 83 6.52 -18.41 1.09
#